data_AF-F6BAF4-F1
#
_entry.id   AF-F6BAF4-F1
#
_cell.length_a   1.000
_cell.length_b   1.000
_cell.length_c   1.000
_cell.angle_alpha   90.00
_cell.angle_beta   90.00
_cell.angle_gamma   90.00
#
_symmetry.space_group_name_H-M   'P 1'
#
loop_
_entity.id
_entity.type
_entity.pdbx_description
1 polymer ?
#
loop_
_entity_poly.entity_id
_entity_poly.type
_entity_poly.pdbx_seq_one_letter_code
_entity_poly.pdbx_strand_id
1 'polypeptide(L)'
;MIAKRVEDSKNLIIKAISTISEIERMGKPSADSKTISYKDAKAGKINVDEFKKAIYALIEADEFLYKKAPLHELNEEEAKEFCRLILKAERHLNNVLKDFGFEFEEKEIDKNALYIVSNKKLFRKLKDKNPDLNVICTEGMLDIEDMKTINPNIPEKALEGIKKKIEITKNNIAKRIEKTKPSKVVVVVEDKADELIYNRAKELYNADKIDVNELLE
;
A
#
# COMPACT_ATOMS: atom_id res chain seq x y z
N MET A 1 -24.35 46.46 34.58
CA MET A 1 -23.59 46.27 33.31
C MET A 1 -22.09 46.12 33.52
N ILE A 2 -21.43 46.97 34.34
CA ILE A 2 -19.97 46.94 34.54
C ILE A 2 -19.49 45.61 35.18
N ALA A 3 -20.18 45.12 36.21
CA ALA A 3 -19.82 43.86 36.88
C ALA A 3 -19.81 42.64 35.94
N LYS A 4 -20.73 42.58 34.96
CA LYS A 4 -20.82 41.49 33.99
C LYS A 4 -19.62 41.49 33.03
N ARG A 5 -19.18 42.67 32.57
CA ARG A 5 -17.99 42.81 31.71
C ARG A 5 -16.69 42.43 32.42
N VAL A 6 -16.60 42.71 33.72
CA VAL A 6 -15.44 42.31 34.53
C VAL A 6 -15.39 40.78 34.67
N GLU A 7 -16.55 40.14 34.87
CA GLU A 7 -16.65 38.69 34.95
C GLU A 7 -16.31 38.00 33.61
N ASP A 8 -16.82 38.54 32.51
CA ASP A 8 -16.53 38.04 31.16
C ASP A 8 -15.02 38.16 30.83
N SER A 9 -14.38 39.26 31.26
CA SER A 9 -12.94 39.48 31.07
C SER A 9 -12.09 38.50 31.90
N LYS A 10 -12.49 38.20 33.14
CA LYS A 10 -11.83 37.19 33.97
C LYS A 10 -11.94 35.80 33.34
N ASN A 11 -13.11 35.45 32.81
CA ASN A 11 -13.34 34.17 32.16
C ASN A 11 -12.49 34.00 30.89
N LEU A 12 -12.31 35.06 30.10
CA LEU A 12 -11.43 35.05 28.94
C LEU A 12 -9.96 34.84 29.34
N ILE A 13 -9.50 35.50 30.40
CA ILE A 13 -8.12 35.34 30.91
C ILE A 13 -7.90 33.91 31.42
N ILE A 14 -8.84 33.35 32.17
CA ILE A 14 -8.76 31.96 32.67
C ILE A 14 -8.68 30.98 31.49
N LYS A 15 -9.50 31.18 30.46
CA LYS A 15 -9.51 30.34 29.26
C LYS A 15 -8.22 30.46 28.46
N ALA A 16 -7.66 31.67 28.36
CA ALA A 16 -6.36 31.87 27.71
C ALA A 16 -5.23 31.15 28.47
N ILE A 17 -5.21 31.23 29.80
CA ILE A 17 -4.22 30.55 30.63
C ILE A 17 -4.36 29.03 30.52
N SER A 18 -5.59 28.49 30.51
CA SER A 18 -5.80 27.05 30.34
C SER A 18 -5.31 26.57 28.98
N THR A 19 -5.59 27.30 27.90
CA THR A 19 -5.13 26.97 26.56
C THR A 19 -3.60 27.04 26.43
N ILE A 20 -2.95 28.04 27.03
CA ILE A 20 -1.49 28.13 27.05
C ILE A 20 -0.89 26.94 27.81
N SER A 21 -1.47 26.57 28.97
CA SER A 21 -1.00 25.43 29.74
C SER A 21 -1.20 24.10 29.00
N GLU A 22 -2.29 23.94 28.24
CA GLU A 22 -2.50 22.77 27.37
C GLU A 22 -1.45 22.71 26.26
N ILE A 23 -1.14 23.84 25.60
CA ILE A 23 -0.11 23.92 24.56
C ILE A 23 1.29 23.60 25.14
N GLU A 24 1.60 24.08 26.34
CA GLU A 24 2.86 23.75 27.02
C GLU A 24 2.95 22.26 27.40
N ARG A 25 1.82 21.64 27.79
CA ARG A 25 1.72 20.20 28.10
C ARG A 25 1.77 19.31 26.86
N MET A 26 1.32 19.80 25.72
CA MET A 26 1.41 19.09 24.43
C MET A 26 2.85 18.95 23.94
N GLY A 27 3.81 19.63 24.58
CA GLY A 27 5.22 19.59 24.22
C GLY A 27 5.48 20.26 22.88
N LYS A 28 6.71 20.73 22.66
CA LYS A 28 7.14 20.99 21.28
C LYS A 28 7.03 19.66 20.52
N PRO A 29 6.54 19.65 19.26
CA PRO A 29 6.57 18.43 18.47
C PRO A 29 7.99 17.86 18.52
N SER A 30 8.08 16.57 18.83
CA SER A 30 9.35 15.84 18.91
C SER A 30 10.19 16.15 17.68
N ALA A 31 11.41 16.64 17.92
CA ALA A 31 12.38 17.00 16.92
C ALA A 31 13.03 15.74 16.29
N ASP A 32 12.21 14.83 15.74
CA ASP A 32 12.66 13.58 15.11
C ASP A 32 12.09 13.36 13.70
N SER A 33 11.48 14.37 13.05
CA SER A 33 11.35 14.36 11.60
C SER A 33 12.44 15.25 11.01
N LYS A 34 13.43 14.65 10.34
CA LYS A 34 14.35 15.40 9.48
C LYS A 34 13.50 16.15 8.46
N THR A 35 13.32 17.45 8.65
CA THR A 35 12.53 18.28 7.74
C THR A 35 13.33 18.43 6.46
N ILE A 36 12.88 17.79 5.38
CA ILE A 36 13.56 17.85 4.07
C ILE A 36 13.54 19.30 3.57
N SER A 37 14.72 19.88 3.29
CA SER A 37 14.84 21.24 2.73
C SER A 37 15.38 21.20 1.30
N TYR A 38 14.79 21.99 0.40
CA TYR A 38 15.28 22.13 -0.97
C TYR A 38 16.74 22.65 -1.04
N LYS A 39 17.23 23.30 0.02
CA LYS A 39 18.60 23.80 0.12
C LYS A 39 19.64 22.69 0.23
N ASP A 40 19.24 21.49 0.64
CA ASP A 40 20.11 20.32 0.79
C ASP A 40 20.25 19.53 -0.53
N ALA A 41 19.58 19.97 -1.60
CA ALA A 41 19.63 19.32 -2.90
C ALA A 41 21.05 19.34 -3.49
N LYS A 42 21.49 18.17 -3.97
CA LYS A 42 22.77 17.98 -4.65
C LYS A 42 22.58 18.00 -6.17
N ALA A 43 23.68 18.11 -6.91
CA ALA A 43 23.65 17.96 -8.37
C ALA A 43 23.17 16.55 -8.73
N GLY A 44 22.25 16.46 -9.70
CA GLY A 44 21.58 15.23 -10.09
C GLY A 44 21.00 15.32 -11.49
N LYS A 45 20.39 14.23 -11.97
CA LYS A 45 19.70 14.18 -13.26
C LYS A 45 18.22 13.94 -13.01
N ILE A 46 17.36 14.74 -13.64
CA ILE A 46 15.91 14.52 -13.56
C ILE A 46 15.56 13.18 -14.22
N ASN A 47 14.96 12.27 -13.46
CA ASN A 47 14.31 11.08 -13.99
C ASN A 47 12.98 11.47 -14.65
N VAL A 48 13.03 11.71 -15.96
CA VAL A 48 11.90 12.19 -16.77
C VAL A 48 10.72 11.21 -16.73
N ASP A 49 10.98 9.90 -16.67
CA ASP A 49 9.92 8.90 -16.66
C ASP A 49 9.18 8.89 -15.32
N GLU A 50 9.89 8.97 -14.20
CA GLU A 50 9.26 9.11 -12.88
C GLU A 50 8.48 10.42 -12.77
N PHE A 51 9.04 11.53 -13.26
CA PHE A 51 8.36 12.82 -13.25
C PHE A 51 7.06 12.80 -14.07
N LYS A 52 7.07 12.19 -15.26
CA LYS A 52 5.85 12.02 -16.08
C LYS A 52 4.79 11.20 -15.35
N LYS A 53 5.17 10.10 -14.69
CA LYS A 53 4.22 9.27 -13.92
C LYS A 53 3.58 10.06 -12.77
N ALA A 54 4.37 10.90 -12.07
CA ALA A 54 3.83 11.77 -11.03
C ALA A 54 2.76 12.73 -11.58
N ILE A 55 3.05 13.38 -12.71
CA ILE A 55 2.11 14.31 -13.36
C ILE A 55 0.86 13.58 -13.86
N TYR A 56 0.98 12.40 -14.47
CA TYR A 56 -0.19 11.64 -14.92
C TYR A 56 -1.09 11.22 -13.76
N ALA A 57 -0.53 10.81 -12.62
CA ALA A 57 -1.34 10.52 -11.43
C ALA A 57 -2.12 11.75 -10.94
N LEU A 58 -1.53 12.95 -11.01
CA LEU A 58 -2.24 14.19 -10.66
C LEU A 58 -3.29 14.59 -11.70
N ILE A 59 -3.06 14.34 -13.00
CA ILE A 59 -4.06 14.54 -14.06
C ILE A 59 -5.25 13.60 -13.86
N GLU A 60 -5.02 12.34 -13.48
CA GLU A 60 -6.10 11.42 -13.12
C GLU A 60 -6.87 11.92 -11.89
N ALA A 61 -6.17 12.45 -10.88
CA ALA A 61 -6.79 13.00 -9.68
C ALA A 61 -7.61 14.28 -9.96
N ASP A 62 -7.24 15.04 -10.99
CA ASP A 62 -7.96 16.26 -11.44
C ASP A 62 -9.41 15.95 -11.81
N GLU A 63 -9.73 14.72 -12.27
CA GLU A 63 -11.11 14.32 -12.56
C GLU A 63 -12.06 14.49 -11.37
N PHE A 64 -11.56 14.33 -10.14
CA PHE A 64 -12.36 14.53 -8.93
C PHE A 64 -12.79 15.99 -8.76
N LEU A 65 -11.99 16.96 -9.23
CA LEU A 65 -12.39 18.36 -9.21
C LEU A 65 -13.62 18.62 -10.08
N TYR A 66 -13.72 17.96 -11.24
CA TYR A 66 -14.89 18.08 -12.10
C TYR A 66 -16.08 17.28 -11.59
N LYS A 67 -15.86 16.01 -11.24
CA LYS A 67 -16.93 15.07 -10.86
C LYS A 67 -17.57 15.41 -9.51
N LYS A 68 -16.85 16.10 -8.63
CA LYS A 68 -17.28 16.39 -7.26
C LYS A 68 -17.54 17.87 -7.01
N ALA A 69 -17.41 18.70 -8.04
CA ALA A 69 -17.84 20.09 -7.98
C ALA A 69 -19.34 20.19 -7.60
N PRO A 70 -19.73 21.23 -6.86
CA PRO A 70 -18.87 22.31 -6.33
C PRO A 70 -18.29 22.03 -4.94
N LEU A 71 -18.84 21.03 -4.22
CA LEU A 71 -18.52 20.82 -2.80
C LEU A 71 -17.23 20.03 -2.58
N HIS A 72 -16.83 19.22 -3.55
CA HIS A 72 -15.65 18.36 -3.49
C HIS A 72 -15.64 17.37 -2.32
N GLU A 73 -16.84 16.99 -1.85
CA GLU A 73 -17.01 15.98 -0.82
C GLU A 73 -16.87 14.58 -1.41
N LEU A 74 -15.98 13.78 -0.82
CA LEU A 74 -15.72 12.40 -1.22
C LEU A 74 -16.29 11.45 -0.16
N ASN A 75 -16.97 10.39 -0.60
CA ASN A 75 -17.26 9.27 0.29
C ASN A 75 -15.99 8.43 0.57
N GLU A 76 -16.12 7.38 1.38
CA GLU A 76 -14.96 6.56 1.78
C GLU A 76 -14.24 5.89 0.59
N GLU A 77 -14.97 5.34 -0.37
CA GLU A 77 -14.39 4.67 -1.54
C GLU A 77 -13.69 5.69 -2.45
N GLU A 78 -14.34 6.83 -2.68
CA GLU A 78 -13.81 7.93 -3.49
C GLU A 78 -12.57 8.56 -2.85
N ALA A 79 -12.58 8.73 -1.52
CA ALA A 79 -11.43 9.23 -0.78
C ALA A 79 -10.26 8.25 -0.86
N LYS A 80 -10.50 6.93 -0.76
CA LYS A 80 -9.46 5.91 -0.95
C LYS A 80 -8.85 5.99 -2.35
N GLU A 81 -9.69 6.11 -3.37
CA GLU A 81 -9.23 6.20 -4.76
C GLU A 81 -8.43 7.48 -5.02
N PHE A 82 -8.95 8.63 -4.60
CA PHE A 82 -8.27 9.92 -4.72
C PHE A 82 -6.94 9.93 -3.97
N CYS A 83 -6.93 9.54 -2.70
CA CYS A 83 -5.71 9.50 -1.88
C CYS A 83 -4.68 8.51 -2.45
N ARG A 84 -5.10 7.38 -3.03
CA ARG A 84 -4.20 6.45 -3.73
C ARG A 84 -3.44 7.14 -4.86
N LEU A 85 -4.11 8.00 -5.64
CA LEU A 85 -3.47 8.77 -6.72
C LEU A 85 -2.48 9.81 -6.16
N ILE A 86 -2.85 10.53 -5.10
CA ILE A 86 -1.97 11.52 -4.44
C ILE A 86 -0.70 10.85 -3.89
N LEU A 87 -0.85 9.75 -3.14
CA LEU A 87 0.29 9.01 -2.58
C LEU A 87 1.15 8.38 -3.69
N LYS A 88 0.55 8.00 -4.82
CA LYS A 88 1.30 7.54 -6.00
C LYS A 88 2.15 8.65 -6.61
N ALA A 89 1.58 9.85 -6.75
CA ALA A 89 2.33 11.01 -7.23
C ALA A 89 3.49 11.36 -6.29
N GLU A 90 3.25 11.38 -4.98
CA GLU A 90 4.27 11.61 -3.95
C GLU A 90 5.44 10.61 -4.06
N ARG A 91 5.16 9.31 -4.20
CA ARG A 91 6.21 8.29 -4.35
C ARG A 91 7.09 8.50 -5.59
N HIS A 92 6.48 8.83 -6.72
CA HIS A 92 7.22 9.17 -7.94
C HIS A 92 8.05 10.45 -7.77
N LEU A 93 7.52 11.46 -7.08
CA LEU A 93 8.29 12.67 -6.74
C LEU A 93 9.46 12.37 -5.81
N ASN A 94 9.26 11.52 -4.80
CA ASN A 94 10.33 11.07 -3.90
C ASN A 94 11.43 10.33 -4.68
N ASN A 95 11.07 9.49 -5.66
CA ASN A 95 12.05 8.85 -6.54
C ASN A 95 12.84 9.86 -7.38
N VAL A 96 12.20 10.93 -7.88
CA VAL A 96 12.91 12.03 -8.54
C VAL A 96 13.86 12.74 -7.57
N LEU A 97 13.43 12.98 -6.33
CA LEU A 97 14.24 13.63 -5.29
C LEU A 97 15.45 12.77 -4.86
N LYS A 98 15.37 11.43 -4.92
CA LYS A 98 16.52 10.55 -4.66
C LYS A 98 17.72 10.85 -5.58
N ASP A 99 17.47 11.20 -6.85
CA ASP A 99 18.53 11.59 -7.79
C ASP A 99 19.23 12.91 -7.42
N PHE A 100 18.66 13.69 -6.50
CA PHE A 100 19.23 14.93 -5.95
C PHE A 100 19.75 14.74 -4.51
N GLY A 101 19.93 13.49 -4.06
CA GLY A 101 20.59 13.15 -2.80
C GLY A 101 19.67 13.17 -1.56
N PHE A 102 18.35 13.17 -1.76
CA PHE A 102 17.39 12.98 -0.67
C PHE A 102 17.17 11.49 -0.40
N GLU A 103 17.09 11.12 0.88
CA GLU A 103 16.81 9.76 1.31
C GLU A 103 15.40 9.70 1.89
N PHE A 104 14.63 8.71 1.47
CA PHE A 104 13.29 8.44 1.96
C PHE A 104 13.25 7.00 2.47
N GLU A 105 12.58 6.78 3.60
CA GLU A 105 12.34 5.43 4.11
C GLU A 105 11.45 4.68 3.11
N GLU A 106 12.00 3.65 2.46
CA GLU A 106 11.19 2.69 1.72
C GLU A 106 10.58 1.70 2.71
N LYS A 107 9.31 1.33 2.50
CA LYS A 107 8.72 0.20 3.22
C LYS A 107 9.56 -1.05 2.93
N GLU A 108 10.31 -1.51 3.93
CA GLU A 108 11.11 -2.72 3.81
C GLU A 108 10.19 -3.93 3.58
N ILE A 109 10.52 -4.71 2.56
CA ILE A 109 9.89 -6.00 2.33
C ILE A 109 10.55 -7.01 3.27
N ASP A 110 9.75 -7.69 4.09
CA ASP A 110 10.24 -8.71 5.02
C ASP A 110 10.89 -9.86 4.25
N LYS A 111 12.22 -9.93 4.32
CA LYS A 111 13.02 -10.94 3.61
C LYS A 111 12.77 -12.36 4.10
N ASN A 112 12.25 -12.50 5.32
CA ASN A 112 11.96 -13.79 5.93
C ASN A 112 10.53 -14.26 5.64
N ALA A 113 9.68 -13.44 5.03
CA ALA A 113 8.33 -13.82 4.64
C ALA A 113 8.33 -14.62 3.32
N LEU A 114 7.33 -15.49 3.16
CA LEU A 114 7.00 -16.14 1.89
C LEU A 114 5.88 -15.38 1.19
N TYR A 115 6.16 -14.83 0.01
CA TYR A 115 5.17 -14.13 -0.81
C TYR A 115 4.56 -15.08 -1.85
N ILE A 116 3.25 -15.16 -1.88
CA ILE A 116 2.47 -15.89 -2.88
C ILE A 116 1.86 -14.87 -3.84
N VAL A 117 2.08 -15.07 -5.14
CA VAL A 117 1.55 -14.22 -6.20
C VAL A 117 0.82 -15.06 -7.25
N SER A 118 -0.20 -14.51 -7.88
CA SER A 118 -0.95 -15.21 -8.92
C SER A 118 -0.23 -15.28 -10.26
N ASN A 119 0.51 -14.22 -10.61
CA ASN A 119 1.03 -14.02 -11.96
C ASN A 119 2.57 -13.81 -12.00
N LYS A 120 3.16 -14.15 -13.16
CA LYS A 120 4.61 -14.05 -13.40
C LYS A 120 5.12 -12.61 -13.43
N LYS A 121 4.26 -11.64 -13.75
CA LYS A 121 4.63 -10.22 -13.82
C LYS A 121 4.94 -9.70 -12.41
N LEU A 122 4.08 -9.98 -11.44
CA LEU A 122 4.30 -9.66 -10.02
C LEU A 122 5.50 -10.43 -9.46
N PHE A 123 5.63 -11.71 -9.80
CA PHE A 123 6.81 -12.50 -9.42
C PHE A 123 8.11 -11.82 -9.86
N ARG A 124 8.19 -11.39 -11.12
CA ARG A 124 9.37 -10.67 -11.66
C ARG A 124 9.59 -9.35 -10.96
N LYS A 125 8.55 -8.51 -10.82
CA LYS A 125 8.65 -7.22 -10.12
C LYS A 125 9.22 -7.37 -8.70
N LEU A 126 8.76 -8.36 -7.94
CA LEU A 126 9.27 -8.61 -6.59
C LEU A 126 10.73 -9.06 -6.61
N LYS A 127 11.09 -9.93 -7.55
CA LYS A 127 12.48 -10.39 -7.72
C LYS A 127 13.43 -9.31 -8.24
N ASP A 128 12.95 -8.39 -9.07
CA ASP A 128 13.73 -7.24 -9.55
C ASP A 128 13.99 -6.26 -8.39
N LYS A 129 13.02 -6.08 -7.49
CA LYS A 129 13.18 -5.25 -6.29
C LYS A 129 14.13 -5.89 -5.26
N ASN A 130 14.02 -7.20 -5.07
CA ASN A 130 14.96 -7.94 -4.23
C ASN A 130 15.07 -9.43 -4.68
N PRO A 131 16.21 -9.83 -5.28
CA PRO A 131 16.41 -11.17 -5.80
C PRO A 131 16.29 -12.29 -4.75
N ASP A 132 16.58 -11.98 -3.48
CA ASP A 132 16.60 -12.96 -2.40
C ASP A 132 15.22 -13.23 -1.79
N LEU A 133 14.20 -12.46 -2.17
CA LEU A 133 12.84 -12.65 -1.64
C LEU A 133 12.31 -14.06 -1.91
N ASN A 134 11.66 -14.64 -0.92
CA ASN A 134 11.03 -15.93 -1.07
C ASN A 134 9.65 -15.74 -1.72
N VAL A 135 9.55 -15.95 -3.03
CA VAL A 135 8.32 -15.74 -3.79
C VAL A 135 7.91 -17.02 -4.51
N ILE A 136 6.61 -17.37 -4.49
CA ILE A 136 6.00 -18.44 -5.28
C ILE A 136 4.92 -17.86 -6.18
N CYS A 137 4.95 -18.24 -7.45
CA CYS A 137 3.89 -17.94 -8.41
C CYS A 137 2.95 -19.15 -8.50
N THR A 138 1.65 -18.97 -8.23
CA THR A 138 0.67 -20.07 -8.31
C THR A 138 0.23 -20.38 -9.74
N GLU A 139 0.36 -19.41 -10.66
CA GLU A 139 -0.10 -19.52 -12.06
C GLU A 139 -1.57 -19.95 -12.19
N GLY A 140 -2.39 -19.59 -11.21
CA GLY A 140 -3.79 -20.01 -11.11
C GLY A 140 -4.31 -20.01 -9.68
N MET A 141 -5.52 -20.56 -9.50
CA MET A 141 -6.18 -20.66 -8.20
C MET A 141 -5.56 -21.75 -7.32
N LEU A 142 -5.85 -21.68 -6.01
CA LEU A 142 -5.49 -22.73 -5.05
C LEU A 142 -6.63 -23.73 -4.81
N ASP A 143 -7.81 -23.51 -5.38
CA ASP A 143 -8.90 -24.47 -5.30
C ASP A 143 -9.67 -24.58 -6.63
N ILE A 144 -10.27 -25.75 -6.85
CA ILE A 144 -10.98 -26.05 -8.08
C ILE A 144 -12.36 -25.37 -8.13
N GLU A 145 -13.00 -25.17 -6.97
CA GLU A 145 -14.30 -24.51 -6.89
C GLU A 145 -14.16 -22.99 -7.10
N ASP A 146 -13.06 -22.40 -6.62
CA ASP A 146 -12.73 -21.01 -6.90
C ASP A 146 -12.52 -20.78 -8.40
N MET A 147 -11.92 -21.76 -9.09
CA MET A 147 -11.77 -21.72 -10.55
C MET A 147 -13.12 -21.75 -11.30
N LYS A 148 -14.09 -22.55 -10.82
CA LYS A 148 -15.45 -22.59 -11.37
C LYS A 148 -16.24 -21.31 -11.10
N THR A 149 -15.95 -20.63 -10.00
CA THR A 149 -16.57 -19.35 -9.66
C THR A 149 -16.15 -18.26 -10.64
N ILE A 150 -14.87 -18.24 -11.03
CA ILE A 150 -14.35 -17.31 -12.04
C ILE A 150 -14.83 -17.67 -13.45
N ASN A 151 -14.84 -18.97 -13.79
CA ASN A 151 -15.31 -19.43 -15.10
C ASN A 151 -16.24 -20.65 -14.96
N PRO A 152 -17.57 -20.42 -14.91
CA PRO A 152 -18.56 -21.48 -14.73
C PRO A 152 -18.65 -22.48 -15.89
N ASN A 153 -18.19 -22.10 -17.09
CA ASN A 153 -18.34 -22.89 -18.31
C ASN A 153 -17.10 -23.77 -18.62
N ILE A 154 -16.24 -24.05 -17.64
CA ILE A 154 -15.06 -24.89 -17.85
C ILE A 154 -15.46 -26.35 -18.14
N PRO A 155 -14.97 -26.97 -19.23
CA PRO A 155 -15.19 -28.38 -19.50
C PRO A 155 -14.57 -29.30 -18.44
N GLU A 156 -15.26 -30.38 -18.05
CA GLU A 156 -14.78 -31.33 -17.03
C GLU A 156 -13.40 -31.94 -17.33
N LYS A 157 -13.10 -32.22 -18.61
CA LYS A 157 -11.79 -32.74 -19.01
C LYS A 157 -10.64 -31.76 -18.72
N ALA A 158 -10.91 -30.44 -18.74
CA ALA A 158 -9.92 -29.44 -18.38
C ALA A 158 -9.74 -29.33 -16.85
N LEU A 159 -10.79 -29.60 -16.07
CA LEU A 159 -10.73 -29.59 -14.61
C LEU A 159 -9.74 -30.62 -14.05
N GLU A 160 -9.61 -31.80 -14.67
CA GLU A 160 -8.64 -32.81 -14.21
C GLU A 160 -7.19 -32.32 -14.32
N GLY A 161 -6.84 -31.65 -15.42
CA GLY A 161 -5.53 -31.06 -15.61
C GLY A 161 -5.25 -29.91 -14.64
N ILE A 162 -6.27 -29.09 -14.39
CA ILE A 162 -6.20 -27.99 -13.41
C ILE A 162 -6.04 -28.55 -11.99
N LYS A 163 -6.78 -29.61 -11.62
CA LYS A 163 -6.69 -30.25 -10.30
C LYS A 163 -5.27 -30.72 -9.99
N LYS A 164 -4.62 -31.39 -10.95
CA LYS A 164 -3.22 -31.83 -10.80
C LYS A 164 -2.27 -30.64 -10.62
N LYS A 165 -2.45 -29.56 -11.38
CA LYS A 165 -1.64 -28.34 -11.23
C LYS A 165 -1.82 -27.69 -9.86
N ILE A 166 -3.05 -27.58 -9.38
CA ILE A 166 -3.36 -27.04 -8.04
C ILE A 166 -2.65 -27.86 -6.96
N GLU A 167 -2.71 -29.18 -7.05
CA GLU A 167 -2.06 -30.09 -6.09
C GLU A 167 -0.54 -29.94 -6.10
N ILE A 168 0.08 -29.83 -7.29
CA ILE A 168 1.51 -29.55 -7.44
C ILE A 168 1.87 -28.21 -6.79
N THR A 169 1.07 -27.16 -7.02
CA THR A 169 1.28 -25.84 -6.43
C THR A 169 1.19 -25.88 -4.90
N LYS A 170 0.17 -26.54 -4.34
CA LYS A 170 0.04 -26.74 -2.88
C LYS A 170 1.26 -27.47 -2.30
N ASN A 171 1.68 -28.55 -2.93
CA ASN A 171 2.86 -29.31 -2.51
C ASN A 171 4.15 -28.49 -2.59
N ASN A 172 4.30 -27.64 -3.61
CA ASN A 172 5.45 -26.74 -3.74
C ASN A 172 5.47 -25.68 -2.65
N ILE A 173 4.30 -25.10 -2.31
CA ILE A 173 4.17 -24.13 -1.22
C ILE A 173 4.54 -24.81 0.11
N ALA A 174 3.95 -25.97 0.42
CA ALA A 174 4.23 -26.72 1.64
C ALA A 174 5.73 -27.05 1.79
N LYS A 175 6.35 -27.63 0.75
CA LYS A 175 7.81 -27.91 0.74
C LYS A 175 8.65 -26.66 0.94
N ARG A 176 8.21 -25.52 0.39
CA ARG A 176 8.94 -24.26 0.55
C ARG A 176 8.81 -23.74 1.98
N ILE A 177 7.63 -23.78 2.58
CA ILE A 177 7.39 -23.40 3.98
C ILE A 177 8.26 -24.26 4.89
N GLU A 178 8.28 -25.59 4.72
CA GLU A 178 9.11 -26.49 5.51
C GLU A 178 10.62 -26.18 5.38
N LYS A 179 11.08 -25.93 4.16
CA LYS A 179 12.51 -25.67 3.88
C LYS A 179 12.97 -24.30 4.38
N THR A 180 12.15 -23.27 4.19
CA THR A 180 12.54 -21.87 4.45
C THR A 180 12.09 -21.36 5.81
N LYS A 181 11.13 -22.03 6.47
CA LYS A 181 10.53 -21.65 7.75
C LYS A 181 10.27 -20.15 7.84
N PRO A 182 9.44 -19.61 6.93
CA PRO A 182 9.24 -18.18 6.83
C PRO A 182 8.59 -17.63 8.10
N SER A 183 8.88 -16.36 8.42
CA SER A 183 8.25 -15.64 9.54
C SER A 183 6.74 -15.57 9.41
N LYS A 184 6.27 -15.38 8.18
CA LYS A 184 4.86 -15.31 7.78
C LYS A 184 4.70 -15.68 6.31
N VAL A 185 3.48 -16.07 5.94
CA VAL A 185 3.07 -16.27 4.55
C VAL A 185 2.19 -15.10 4.16
N VAL A 186 2.44 -14.47 3.02
CA VAL A 186 1.72 -13.29 2.56
C VAL A 186 1.24 -13.52 1.14
N VAL A 187 -0.04 -13.26 0.86
CA VAL A 187 -0.58 -13.22 -0.50
C VAL A 187 -0.64 -11.78 -0.97
N VAL A 188 -0.03 -11.53 -2.13
CA VAL A 188 -0.10 -10.22 -2.80
C VAL A 188 -1.34 -10.20 -3.67
N VAL A 189 -2.25 -9.27 -3.38
CA VAL A 189 -3.55 -9.15 -4.04
C VAL A 189 -3.56 -7.93 -4.97
N GLU A 190 -3.85 -8.16 -6.26
CA GLU A 190 -4.06 -7.12 -7.28
C GLU A 190 -5.54 -7.05 -7.70
N ASP A 191 -6.25 -8.19 -7.74
CA ASP A 191 -7.64 -8.26 -8.18
C ASP A 191 -8.54 -9.17 -7.32
N LYS A 192 -9.82 -9.28 -7.71
CA LYS A 192 -10.81 -10.13 -7.02
C LYS A 192 -10.51 -11.63 -7.13
N ALA A 193 -9.79 -12.08 -8.14
CA ALA A 193 -9.38 -13.48 -8.25
C ALA A 193 -8.26 -13.79 -7.25
N ASP A 194 -7.36 -12.84 -7.01
CA ASP A 194 -6.33 -12.96 -5.98
C ASP A 194 -6.91 -13.02 -4.56
N GLU A 195 -8.06 -12.38 -4.31
CA GLU A 195 -8.79 -12.52 -3.03
C GLU A 195 -9.21 -13.98 -2.76
N LEU A 196 -9.59 -14.74 -3.80
CA LEU A 196 -9.91 -16.16 -3.65
C LEU A 196 -8.66 -16.96 -3.28
N ILE A 197 -7.52 -16.66 -3.90
CA ILE A 197 -6.22 -17.25 -3.54
C ILE A 197 -5.89 -16.93 -2.08
N TYR A 198 -6.06 -15.68 -1.64
CA TYR A 198 -5.84 -15.27 -0.27
C TYR A 198 -6.71 -16.05 0.71
N ASN A 199 -8.02 -16.15 0.47
CA ASN A 199 -8.94 -16.87 1.35
C ASN A 199 -8.49 -18.33 1.55
N ARG A 200 -8.10 -19.02 0.46
CA ARG A 200 -7.58 -20.40 0.56
C ARG A 200 -6.22 -20.48 1.23
N ALA A 201 -5.32 -19.56 0.93
CA ALA A 201 -4.00 -19.53 1.56
C ALA A 201 -4.09 -19.21 3.06
N LYS A 202 -5.09 -18.43 3.48
CA LYS A 202 -5.39 -18.17 4.88
C LYS A 202 -5.85 -19.43 5.60
N GLU A 203 -6.77 -20.19 5.01
CA GLU A 203 -7.23 -21.47 5.55
C GLU A 203 -6.09 -22.50 5.65
N LEU A 204 -5.24 -22.61 4.62
CA LEU A 204 -4.22 -23.65 4.52
C LEU A 204 -2.92 -23.31 5.25
N TYR A 205 -2.52 -22.03 5.27
CA TYR A 205 -1.20 -21.60 5.68
C TYR A 205 -1.20 -20.41 6.66
N ASN A 206 -2.38 -20.00 7.14
CA ASN A 206 -2.56 -18.79 7.96
C ASN A 206 -1.91 -17.55 7.32
N ALA A 207 -2.09 -17.41 6.01
CA ALA A 207 -1.50 -16.31 5.25
C ALA A 207 -2.15 -14.96 5.56
N ASP A 208 -1.33 -13.91 5.55
CA ASP A 208 -1.73 -12.52 5.55
C ASP A 208 -1.99 -12.01 4.13
N LYS A 209 -2.71 -10.89 4.02
CA LYS A 209 -2.95 -10.19 2.76
C LYS A 209 -2.13 -8.91 2.70
N ILE A 210 -1.57 -8.61 1.53
CA ILE A 210 -1.01 -7.29 1.22
C ILE A 210 -1.48 -6.83 -0.16
N ASP A 211 -1.87 -5.57 -0.26
CA ASP A 211 -2.23 -4.98 -1.55
C ASP A 211 -0.97 -4.75 -2.40
N VAL A 212 -1.05 -5.03 -3.69
CA VAL A 212 0.08 -4.83 -4.61
C VAL A 212 0.60 -3.39 -4.58
N ASN A 213 -0.29 -2.41 -4.40
CA ASN A 213 0.05 -0.98 -4.38
C ASN A 213 0.77 -0.59 -3.09
N GLU A 214 0.59 -1.34 -2.00
CA GLU A 214 1.31 -1.12 -0.76
C GLU A 214 2.73 -1.70 -0.81
N LEU A 215 2.97 -2.70 -1.66
CA LEU A 215 4.22 -3.45 -1.73
C LEU A 215 5.14 -2.99 -2.88
N LEU A 216 4.57 -2.67 -4.03
CA LEU A 216 5.29 -2.45 -5.30
C LEU A 216 5.17 -1.04 -5.88
N GLU A 217 4.16 -0.27 -5.48
CA GLU A 217 4.06 1.14 -5.89
C GLU A 217 4.64 2.05 -4.83
#